data_AF-A0A961E8K8-F1
#
_entry.id   AF-A0A961E8K8-F1
#
_cell.length_a   1.000
_cell.length_b   1.000
_cell.length_c   1.000
_cell.angle_alpha   90.00
_cell.angle_beta   90.00
_cell.angle_gamma   90.00
#
_symmetry.space_group_name_H-M   'P 1'
#
loop_
_entity.id
_entity.type
_entity.pdbx_description
1 polymer ?
#
loop_
_entity_poly.entity_id
_entity_poly.type
_entity_poly.pdbx_seq_one_letter_code
_entity_poly.pdbx_strand_id
1 'polypeptide(L)'
;MVSMRHEAIVELIRLCPAFAAEMLTGVADLVVPEYESAELGSPDLSEVVPTERRADAVVTLNQDGRAVLGIVVEVQLGHDSDKTYSWPSYVISLRQRLRCPVEVLVVCVDDSVARWAAQPIQIGRGSMITPIVVGPNLVPVIDDADVAASSRELAMLSAMAHYA
;
A
#
# COMPACT_ATOMS: atom_id res chain seq x y z
N MET A 1 6.46 32.09 -2.79
CA MET A 1 6.35 32.69 -4.14
C MET A 1 6.96 31.69 -5.10
N VAL A 2 6.18 31.23 -6.07
CA VAL A 2 6.68 30.29 -7.09
C VAL A 2 7.58 31.08 -8.05
N SER A 3 8.71 30.51 -8.48
CA SER A 3 9.63 31.22 -9.36
C SER A 3 9.08 31.26 -10.80
N MET A 4 9.31 32.36 -11.54
CA MET A 4 8.93 32.44 -12.96
C MET A 4 9.50 31.29 -13.80
N ARG A 5 10.69 30.78 -13.44
CA ARG A 5 11.29 29.62 -14.11
C ARG A 5 10.48 28.34 -13.89
N HIS A 6 9.96 28.13 -12.67
CA HIS A 6 9.11 26.99 -12.38
C HIS A 6 7.80 27.05 -13.16
N GLU A 7 7.15 28.21 -13.17
CA GLU A 7 5.90 28.40 -13.92
C GLU A 7 6.09 28.17 -15.42
N ALA A 8 7.16 28.71 -16.01
CA ALA A 8 7.46 28.51 -17.43
C ALA A 8 7.64 27.03 -17.80
N ILE A 9 8.30 26.23 -16.94
CA ILE A 9 8.49 24.79 -17.17
C ILE A 9 7.16 24.04 -17.03
N VAL A 10 6.35 24.37 -16.03
CA VAL A 10 5.02 23.77 -15.85
C VAL A 10 4.11 24.08 -17.04
N GLU A 11 4.11 25.31 -17.54
CA GLU A 11 3.31 25.70 -18.71
C GLU A 11 3.76 24.97 -19.98
N LEU A 12 5.06 24.71 -20.18
CA LEU A 12 5.53 23.92 -21.31
C LEU A 12 4.89 22.51 -21.33
N ILE A 13 4.81 21.85 -20.17
CA ILE A 13 4.18 20.53 -20.04
C ILE A 13 2.66 20.61 -20.26
N ARG A 14 2.01 21.66 -19.76
CA ARG A 14 0.56 21.85 -19.97
C ARG A 14 0.23 22.07 -21.45
N LEU A 15 1.06 22.81 -22.17
CA LEU A 15 0.90 23.07 -23.60
C LEU A 15 1.23 21.84 -24.46
N CYS A 16 2.16 20.99 -24.03
CA CYS A 16 2.53 19.77 -24.73
C CYS A 16 2.66 18.58 -23.74
N PRO A 17 1.55 17.90 -23.39
CA PRO A 17 1.59 16.78 -22.42
C PRO A 17 2.51 15.63 -22.86
N ALA A 18 2.58 15.35 -24.17
CA ALA A 18 3.47 14.33 -24.73
C ALA A 18 4.96 14.59 -24.43
N PHE A 19 5.34 15.86 -24.23
CA PHE A 19 6.71 16.22 -23.89
C PHE A 19 7.17 15.59 -22.57
N ALA A 20 6.24 15.26 -21.64
CA ALA A 20 6.58 14.51 -20.43
C ALA A 20 7.16 13.12 -20.76
N ALA A 21 6.56 12.39 -21.71
CA ALA A 21 7.06 11.10 -22.17
C ALA A 21 8.38 11.23 -22.94
N GLU A 22 8.50 12.26 -23.79
CA GLU A 22 9.74 12.57 -24.52
C GLU A 22 10.91 12.89 -23.58
N MET A 23 10.67 13.58 -22.47
CA MET A 23 11.68 13.80 -21.46
C MET A 23 12.10 12.49 -20.77
N LEU A 24 11.16 11.57 -20.51
CA LEU A 24 11.48 10.28 -19.92
C LEU A 24 12.35 9.43 -20.86
N THR A 25 12.04 9.41 -22.15
CA THR A 25 12.79 8.61 -23.15
C THR A 25 14.09 9.30 -23.58
N GLY A 26 14.02 10.54 -24.06
CA GLY A 26 15.14 11.24 -24.69
C GLY A 26 16.11 11.92 -23.74
N VAL A 27 15.70 12.20 -22.49
CA VAL A 27 16.56 12.87 -21.49
C VAL A 27 16.91 11.93 -20.34
N ALA A 28 15.93 11.20 -19.80
CA ALA A 28 16.14 10.30 -18.66
C ALA A 28 16.50 8.85 -19.08
N ASP A 29 16.57 8.55 -20.38
CA ASP A 29 16.91 7.24 -20.94
C ASP A 29 16.05 6.09 -20.40
N LEU A 30 14.74 6.36 -20.24
CA LEU A 30 13.78 5.40 -19.75
C LEU A 30 12.92 4.85 -20.88
N VAL A 31 12.67 3.55 -20.83
CA VAL A 31 11.63 2.92 -21.65
C VAL A 31 10.26 3.32 -21.11
N VAL A 32 9.49 4.00 -21.95
CA VAL A 32 8.07 4.31 -21.74
C VAL A 32 7.24 3.31 -22.56
N PRO A 33 6.13 2.77 -22.02
CA PRO A 33 5.23 1.90 -22.79
C PRO A 33 4.69 2.58 -24.04
N GLU A 34 4.29 1.80 -25.05
CA GLU A 34 3.56 2.35 -26.20
C GLU A 34 2.24 3.00 -25.73
N TYR A 35 1.93 4.17 -26.28
CA TYR A 35 0.74 4.95 -25.96
C TYR A 35 0.17 5.64 -27.21
N GLU A 36 -1.15 5.83 -27.25
CA GLU A 36 -1.85 6.44 -28.40
C GLU A 36 -2.03 7.96 -28.26
N SER A 37 -2.22 8.45 -27.03
CA SER A 37 -2.40 9.87 -26.73
C SER A 37 -1.81 10.23 -25.36
N ALA A 38 -1.52 11.51 -25.16
CA ALA A 38 -1.12 12.08 -23.87
C ALA A 38 -2.03 13.28 -23.56
N GLU A 39 -2.69 13.23 -22.43
CA GLU A 39 -3.69 14.22 -22.03
C GLU A 39 -3.30 14.87 -20.70
N LEU A 40 -3.61 16.15 -20.56
CA LEU A 40 -3.44 16.85 -19.31
C LEU A 40 -4.57 16.46 -18.35
N GLY A 41 -4.24 15.71 -17.31
CA GLY A 41 -5.15 15.42 -16.20
C GLY A 41 -5.26 16.56 -15.20
N SER A 42 -6.18 16.44 -14.24
CA SER A 42 -6.23 17.34 -13.08
C SER A 42 -4.89 17.30 -12.34
N PRO A 43 -4.24 18.45 -12.08
CA PRO A 43 -3.05 18.50 -11.24
C PRO A 43 -3.38 18.30 -9.76
N ASP A 44 -4.67 18.41 -9.41
CA ASP A 44 -5.16 18.09 -8.08
C ASP A 44 -5.22 16.58 -7.93
N LEU A 45 -4.24 16.05 -7.19
CA LEU A 45 -4.15 14.65 -6.81
C LEU A 45 -4.93 14.35 -5.52
N SER A 46 -5.62 15.33 -4.94
CA SER A 46 -6.52 15.07 -3.82
C SER A 46 -7.75 14.31 -4.33
N GLU A 47 -8.07 13.20 -3.68
CA GLU A 47 -9.33 12.52 -3.93
C GLU A 47 -10.48 13.42 -3.42
N VAL A 48 -11.22 14.06 -4.34
CA VAL A 48 -12.38 14.93 -4.03
C VAL A 48 -13.59 14.13 -3.54
N VAL A 49 -13.56 12.81 -3.69
CA VAL A 49 -14.56 11.90 -3.13
C VAL A 49 -13.84 11.16 -2.01
N PRO A 50 -14.41 11.06 -0.79
CA PRO A 50 -13.98 10.01 0.12
C PRO A 50 -14.40 8.70 -0.55
N THR A 51 -13.58 8.19 -1.46
CA THR A 51 -13.62 6.78 -1.78
C THR A 51 -13.36 6.15 -0.43
N GLU A 52 -14.40 5.64 0.23
CA GLU A 52 -14.28 4.97 1.52
C GLU A 52 -13.57 3.63 1.29
N ARG A 53 -12.37 3.69 0.75
CA ARG A 53 -11.39 2.63 0.81
C ARG A 53 -10.95 2.62 2.29
N ARG A 54 -11.71 1.87 3.08
CA ARG A 54 -11.45 1.66 4.49
C ARG A 54 -10.56 0.43 4.59
N ALA A 55 -9.39 0.62 5.17
CA ALA A 55 -8.64 -0.51 5.71
C ALA A 55 -9.46 -1.15 6.84
N ASP A 56 -9.31 -2.46 7.04
CA ASP A 56 -10.01 -3.16 8.12
C ASP A 56 -9.59 -2.61 9.49
N ALA A 57 -8.29 -2.30 9.66
CA ALA A 57 -7.81 -1.50 10.78
C ALA A 57 -6.55 -0.69 10.44
N VAL A 58 -6.28 0.34 11.26
CA VAL A 58 -5.02 1.07 11.27
C VAL A 58 -4.48 1.12 12.68
N VAL A 59 -3.26 0.63 12.87
CA VAL A 59 -2.51 0.68 14.13
C VAL A 59 -1.39 1.69 13.99
N THR A 60 -1.17 2.51 15.02
CA THR A 60 -0.03 3.45 15.07
C THR A 60 0.81 3.15 16.30
N LEU A 61 2.06 2.78 16.08
CA LEU A 61 3.04 2.64 17.15
C LEU A 61 3.61 4.00 17.46
N ASN A 62 3.61 4.37 18.74
CA ASN A 62 4.08 5.66 19.21
C ASN A 62 5.24 5.50 20.19
N GLN A 63 6.22 6.39 20.10
CA GLN A 63 7.31 6.54 21.05
C GLN A 63 7.43 8.02 21.40
N ASP A 64 7.47 8.35 22.69
CA ASP A 64 7.59 9.73 23.20
C ASP A 64 6.58 10.71 22.56
N GLY A 65 5.34 10.25 22.38
CA GLY A 65 4.26 11.05 21.78
C GLY A 65 4.36 11.26 20.26
N ARG A 66 5.25 10.54 19.57
CA ARG A 66 5.41 10.60 18.11
C ARG A 66 5.13 9.25 17.47
N ALA A 67 4.45 9.26 16.32
CA ALA A 67 4.27 8.05 15.52
C ALA A 67 5.63 7.59 14.96
N VAL A 68 5.98 6.33 15.20
CA VAL A 68 7.21 5.70 14.70
C VAL A 68 6.94 4.64 13.64
N LEU A 69 5.74 4.06 13.62
CA LEU A 69 5.30 3.12 12.60
C LEU A 69 3.77 3.16 12.46
N GLY A 70 3.25 3.29 11.24
CA GLY A 70 1.87 2.97 10.93
C GLY A 70 1.74 1.55 10.41
N ILE A 71 0.66 0.86 10.74
CA ILE A 71 0.37 -0.48 10.23
C ILE A 71 -1.06 -0.46 9.70
N VAL A 72 -1.20 -0.67 8.41
CA VAL A 72 -2.49 -0.94 7.76
C VAL A 72 -2.75 -2.43 7.91
N VAL A 73 -3.88 -2.81 8.49
CA VAL A 73 -4.25 -4.22 8.71
C VAL A 73 -5.41 -4.57 7.80
N GLU A 74 -5.28 -5.70 7.12
CA GLU A 74 -6.26 -6.25 6.19
C GLU A 74 -6.47 -7.74 6.45
N VAL A 75 -7.71 -8.19 6.49
CA VAL A 75 -8.06 -9.61 6.54
C VAL A 75 -8.50 -10.05 5.16
N GLN A 76 -7.85 -11.07 4.60
CA GLN A 76 -8.16 -11.57 3.27
C GLN A 76 -8.67 -13.00 3.31
N LEU A 77 -9.90 -13.15 2.81
CA LEU A 77 -10.61 -14.43 2.71
C LEU A 77 -10.48 -15.06 1.31
N GLY A 78 -9.96 -14.31 0.35
CA GLY A 78 -9.91 -14.71 -1.06
C GLY A 78 -8.97 -13.81 -1.86
N HIS A 79 -8.78 -14.14 -3.13
CA HIS A 79 -8.00 -13.31 -4.06
C HIS A 79 -8.85 -12.12 -4.50
N ASP A 80 -8.29 -10.92 -4.40
CA ASP A 80 -8.94 -9.67 -4.83
C ASP A 80 -7.91 -8.79 -5.55
N SER A 81 -7.97 -8.75 -6.88
CA SER A 81 -7.02 -7.97 -7.69
C SER A 81 -7.03 -6.48 -7.39
N ASP A 82 -8.14 -5.93 -6.88
CA ASP A 82 -8.24 -4.51 -6.57
C ASP A 82 -7.38 -4.13 -5.34
N LYS A 83 -6.97 -5.12 -4.54
CA LYS A 83 -6.04 -4.95 -3.42
C LYS A 83 -4.64 -4.52 -3.88
N THR A 84 -4.24 -4.88 -5.10
CA THR A 84 -2.98 -4.41 -5.69
C THR A 84 -2.94 -2.89 -5.91
N TYR A 85 -4.11 -2.23 -5.97
CA TYR A 85 -4.21 -0.77 -6.07
C TYR A 85 -4.58 -0.09 -4.75
N SER A 86 -5.46 -0.71 -3.95
CA SER A 86 -5.91 -0.11 -2.68
C SER A 86 -4.86 -0.15 -1.58
N TRP A 87 -4.13 -1.26 -1.38
CA TRP A 87 -3.11 -1.33 -0.32
C TRP A 87 -2.01 -0.28 -0.49
N PRO A 88 -1.45 -0.04 -1.70
CA PRO A 88 -0.52 1.06 -1.89
C PRO A 88 -1.09 2.43 -1.55
N SER A 89 -2.35 2.70 -1.92
CA SER A 89 -3.00 3.96 -1.59
C SER A 89 -3.09 4.17 -0.07
N TYR A 90 -3.40 3.12 0.70
CA TYR A 90 -3.43 3.18 2.16
C TYR A 90 -2.08 3.50 2.76
N VAL A 91 -1.03 2.81 2.32
CA VAL A 91 0.33 3.00 2.82
C VAL A 91 0.81 4.43 2.55
N ILE A 92 0.64 4.92 1.32
CA ILE A 92 1.07 6.26 0.92
C ILE A 92 0.29 7.34 1.68
N SER A 93 -1.03 7.20 1.76
CA SER A 93 -1.91 8.15 2.45
C SER A 93 -1.62 8.19 3.96
N LEU A 94 -1.46 7.04 4.60
CA LEU A 94 -1.15 6.96 6.02
C LEU A 94 0.25 7.51 6.32
N ARG A 95 1.23 7.22 5.46
CA ARG A 95 2.60 7.77 5.57
C ARG A 95 2.62 9.28 5.43
N GLN A 96 1.84 9.85 4.51
CA GLN A 96 1.70 11.30 4.38
C GLN A 96 1.11 11.92 5.65
N ARG A 97 0.13 11.26 6.28
CA ARG A 97 -0.51 11.72 7.52
C ARG A 97 0.41 11.61 8.74
N LEU A 98 1.04 10.46 8.95
CA LEU A 98 1.84 10.18 10.15
C LEU A 98 3.29 10.68 10.07
N ARG A 99 3.81 10.90 8.86
CA ARG A 99 5.21 11.27 8.60
C ARG A 99 6.24 10.28 9.16
N CYS A 100 5.87 9.00 9.24
CA CYS A 100 6.73 7.88 9.64
C CYS A 100 6.59 6.70 8.65
N PRO A 101 7.44 5.66 8.73
CA PRO A 101 7.25 4.43 7.95
C PRO A 101 5.87 3.81 8.16
N VAL A 102 5.36 3.14 7.13
CA VAL A 102 4.07 2.45 7.18
C VAL A 102 4.20 1.10 6.49
N GLU A 103 3.69 0.05 7.14
CA GLU A 103 3.60 -1.30 6.59
C GLU A 103 2.15 -1.69 6.34
N VAL A 104 1.94 -2.65 5.45
CA VAL A 104 0.66 -3.35 5.30
C VAL A 104 0.80 -4.78 5.80
N LEU A 105 0.01 -5.11 6.82
CA LEU A 105 -0.12 -6.44 7.40
C LEU A 105 -1.40 -7.09 6.84
N VAL A 106 -1.25 -8.24 6.21
CA VAL A 106 -2.36 -9.01 5.65
C VAL A 106 -2.48 -10.33 6.41
N VAL A 107 -3.64 -10.55 7.03
CA VAL A 107 -3.99 -11.80 7.69
C VAL A 107 -4.83 -12.63 6.73
N CYS A 108 -4.37 -13.84 6.40
CA CYS A 108 -5.00 -14.72 5.43
C CYS A 108 -5.57 -15.97 6.09
N VAL A 109 -6.70 -16.47 5.57
CA VAL A 109 -7.37 -17.68 6.09
C VAL A 109 -6.85 -18.98 5.47
N ASP A 110 -6.13 -18.90 4.36
CA ASP A 110 -5.51 -20.06 3.71
C ASP A 110 -4.19 -19.71 3.02
N ASP A 111 -3.41 -20.75 2.72
CA ASP A 111 -2.08 -20.62 2.11
C ASP A 111 -2.09 -20.16 0.66
N SER A 112 -3.19 -20.37 -0.07
CA SER A 112 -3.34 -19.88 -1.44
C SER A 112 -3.48 -18.37 -1.45
N VAL A 113 -4.34 -17.83 -0.58
CA VAL A 113 -4.51 -16.39 -0.39
C VAL A 113 -3.24 -15.78 0.16
N ALA A 114 -2.56 -16.42 1.12
CA ALA A 114 -1.32 -15.91 1.69
C ALA A 114 -0.20 -15.76 0.64
N ARG A 115 0.00 -16.78 -0.22
CA ARG A 115 1.00 -16.73 -1.29
C ARG A 115 0.71 -15.64 -2.32
N TRP A 116 -0.56 -15.44 -2.64
CA TRP A 116 -0.99 -14.37 -3.53
C TRP A 116 -0.78 -12.99 -2.89
N ALA A 117 -1.19 -12.80 -1.64
CA ALA A 117 -1.05 -11.54 -0.92
C ALA A 117 0.42 -11.14 -0.69
N ALA A 118 1.33 -12.11 -0.61
CA ALA A 118 2.76 -11.88 -0.39
C ALA A 118 3.50 -11.39 -1.64
N GLN A 119 2.84 -11.35 -2.80
CA GLN A 119 3.48 -10.89 -4.03
C GLN A 119 3.82 -9.39 -3.92
N PRO A 120 5.06 -8.98 -4.28
CA PRO A 120 5.40 -7.57 -4.31
C PRO A 120 4.54 -6.79 -5.31
N ILE A 121 4.05 -5.62 -4.87
CA ILE A 121 3.22 -4.73 -5.68
C ILE A 121 4.10 -3.63 -6.25
N GLN A 122 4.37 -3.71 -7.56
CA GLN A 122 5.13 -2.69 -8.28
C GLN A 122 4.22 -1.50 -8.62
N ILE A 123 4.54 -0.31 -8.08
CA ILE A 123 3.79 0.94 -8.30
C ILE A 123 4.44 1.73 -9.44
N GLY A 124 5.77 1.72 -9.50
CA GLY A 124 6.55 2.44 -10.49
C GLY A 124 7.97 1.89 -10.54
N ARG A 125 8.82 2.40 -11.44
CA ARG A 125 10.13 1.79 -11.78
C ARG A 125 11.05 1.49 -10.59
N GLY A 126 10.98 2.26 -9.50
CA GLY A 126 11.74 2.04 -8.27
C GLY A 126 10.87 1.99 -7.01
N SER A 127 9.55 1.87 -7.17
CA SER A 127 8.58 1.95 -6.07
C SER A 127 7.81 0.66 -5.98
N MET A 128 7.97 -0.02 -4.86
CA MET A 128 7.36 -1.31 -4.58
C MET A 128 6.84 -1.33 -3.14
N ILE A 129 5.72 -2.01 -2.92
CA ILE A 129 5.23 -2.35 -1.59
C ILE A 129 5.14 -3.86 -1.50
N THR A 130 5.74 -4.43 -0.47
CA THR A 130 5.67 -5.87 -0.20
C THR A 130 4.85 -6.07 1.07
N PRO A 131 3.64 -6.64 0.97
CA PRO A 131 2.83 -6.92 2.15
C PRO A 131 3.51 -7.88 3.13
N ILE A 132 3.37 -7.60 4.42
CA ILE A 132 3.72 -8.55 5.48
C ILE A 132 2.51 -9.48 5.63
N VAL A 133 2.68 -10.77 5.35
CA VAL A 133 1.57 -11.72 5.32
C VAL A 133 1.66 -12.73 6.45
N VAL A 134 0.55 -12.90 7.17
CA VAL A 134 0.35 -13.93 8.18
C VAL A 134 -0.76 -14.87 7.68
N GLY A 135 -0.37 -16.03 7.16
CA GLY A 135 -1.28 -17.12 6.82
C GLY A 135 -1.33 -18.22 7.89
N PRO A 136 -2.20 -19.23 7.76
CA PRO A 136 -2.41 -20.26 8.79
C PRO A 136 -1.12 -21.01 9.16
N ASN A 137 -0.24 -21.27 8.20
CA ASN A 137 1.06 -21.93 8.47
C ASN A 137 1.99 -21.15 9.40
N LEU A 138 1.84 -19.82 9.50
CA LEU A 138 2.63 -18.98 10.41
C LEU A 138 1.93 -18.78 11.76
N VAL A 139 0.63 -19.06 11.85
CA VAL A 139 -0.11 -19.02 13.11
C VAL A 139 0.16 -20.33 13.86
N PRO A 140 0.76 -20.30 15.06
CA PRO A 140 1.04 -21.52 15.80
C PRO A 140 -0.26 -22.20 16.21
N VAL A 141 -0.29 -23.52 16.13
CA VAL A 141 -1.37 -24.33 16.72
C VAL A 141 -1.24 -24.25 18.24
N ILE A 142 -2.27 -23.76 18.91
CA ILE A 142 -2.35 -23.70 20.38
C ILE A 142 -3.42 -24.69 20.84
N ASP A 143 -2.97 -25.81 21.41
CA ASP A 143 -3.78 -26.88 22.01
C ASP A 143 -3.60 -27.00 23.54
N ASP A 144 -2.71 -26.18 24.11
CA ASP A 144 -2.40 -26.12 25.54
C ASP A 144 -3.06 -24.91 26.22
N ALA A 145 -3.73 -25.16 27.36
CA ALA A 145 -4.49 -24.15 28.10
C ALA A 145 -3.60 -23.08 28.78
N ASP A 146 -2.39 -23.44 29.21
CA ASP A 146 -1.43 -22.53 29.82
C ASP A 146 -0.80 -21.62 28.76
N VAL A 147 -0.50 -22.16 27.57
CA VAL A 147 -0.08 -21.37 26.41
C VAL A 147 -1.19 -20.41 25.97
N ALA A 148 -2.44 -20.88 25.91
CA ALA A 148 -3.58 -20.03 25.59
C ALA A 148 -3.82 -18.91 26.62
N ALA A 149 -3.54 -19.17 27.90
CA ALA A 149 -3.64 -18.16 28.96
C ALA A 149 -2.56 -17.06 28.85
N SER A 150 -1.42 -17.38 28.25
CA SER A 150 -0.30 -16.44 28.06
C SER A 150 -0.54 -15.40 26.96
N SER A 151 -1.35 -15.73 25.94
CA SER A 151 -1.85 -14.79 24.94
C SER A 151 -3.21 -15.25 24.41
N ARG A 152 -4.27 -14.59 24.88
CA ARG A 152 -5.65 -14.92 24.49
C ARG A 152 -5.90 -14.60 23.02
N GLU A 153 -5.31 -13.52 22.52
CA GLU A 153 -5.46 -13.07 21.14
C GLU A 153 -4.82 -14.06 20.16
N LEU A 154 -3.64 -14.59 20.49
CA LEU A 154 -2.98 -15.61 19.67
C LEU A 154 -3.74 -16.93 19.72
N ALA A 155 -4.27 -17.31 20.88
CA ALA A 155 -5.12 -18.49 21.02
C ALA A 155 -6.41 -18.38 20.19
N MET A 156 -7.05 -17.19 20.19
CA MET A 156 -8.22 -16.92 19.35
C MET A 156 -7.87 -16.97 17.86
N LEU A 157 -6.74 -16.37 17.45
CA LEU A 157 -6.28 -16.43 16.06
C LEU A 157 -5.97 -17.87 15.62
N SER A 158 -5.29 -18.65 16.47
CA SER A 158 -5.04 -20.08 16.27
C SER A 158 -6.35 -20.86 16.11
N ALA A 159 -7.33 -20.63 17.00
CA ALA A 159 -8.65 -21.26 16.92
C ALA A 159 -9.33 -20.98 15.58
N MET A 160 -9.32 -19.72 15.13
CA MET A 160 -9.91 -19.31 13.85
C MET A 160 -9.14 -19.86 12.63
N ALA A 161 -7.82 -20.04 12.74
CA ALA A 161 -6.99 -20.50 11.63
C ALA A 161 -7.03 -22.03 11.44
N HIS A 162 -7.17 -22.79 12.52
CA HIS A 162 -6.95 -24.25 12.51
C HIS A 162 -8.18 -25.09 12.87
N TYR A 163 -9.19 -24.50 13.52
CA TYR A 163 -10.30 -25.25 14.12
C TYR A 163 -11.70 -24.70 13.78
N ALA A 164 -11.78 -23.75 12.84
CA ALA A 164 -13.03 -23.13 12.38
C ALA A 164 -13.68 -23.86 11.19
#